data_AF-A0A358PJ51-F1
#
_entry.id   AF-A0A358PJ51-F1
#
_cell.length_a   1.000
_cell.length_b   1.000
_cell.length_c   1.000
_cell.angle_alpha   90.00
_cell.angle_beta   90.00
_cell.angle_gamma   90.00
#
_symmetry.space_group_name_H-M   'P 1'
#
loop_
_entity.id
_entity.type
_entity.pdbx_description
1 polymer ?
#
loop_
_entity_poly.entity_id
_entity_poly.type
_entity_poly.pdbx_seq_one_letter_code
_entity_poly.pdbx_strand_id
1 'polypeptide(L)'
;PCVAKKDEAEHYDGIVDAVLTFDELSAWFKEKGIEPEKKIVPKEDSRARLFPTTGGILKTMDCSNIDYTYMAIDGVDNCIAVLRDIESGRIHKCFIEMSACVGSCIGGPVM
;
A
#
# COMPACT_ATOMS: atom_id res chain seq x y z
N PRO A 1 0.45 -8.29 2.59
CA PRO A 1 -0.04 -7.99 3.97
C PRO A 1 -1.45 -7.37 4.05
N CYS A 2 -2.40 -7.69 3.15
CA CYS A 2 -3.71 -7.03 3.16
C CYS A 2 -4.85 -8.01 2.86
N VAL A 3 -5.89 -8.01 3.70
CA VAL A 3 -7.11 -8.79 3.47
C VAL A 3 -7.93 -8.27 2.30
N ALA A 4 -7.93 -6.95 2.07
CA ALA A 4 -8.67 -6.33 0.96
C ALA A 4 -8.14 -6.75 -0.43
N LYS A 5 -6.92 -7.30 -0.51
CA LYS A 5 -6.42 -7.87 -1.77
C LYS A 5 -7.14 -9.17 -2.16
N LYS A 6 -7.71 -9.89 -1.20
CA LYS A 6 -8.56 -11.07 -1.50
C LYS A 6 -9.88 -10.62 -2.10
N ASP A 7 -10.52 -9.64 -1.47
CA ASP A 7 -11.74 -9.01 -1.98
C ASP A 7 -11.52 -8.40 -3.38
N GLU A 8 -10.39 -7.70 -3.60
CA GLU A 8 -10.04 -7.16 -4.92
C GLU A 8 -9.88 -8.27 -5.98
N ALA A 9 -9.23 -9.39 -5.65
CA ALA A 9 -9.07 -10.51 -6.59
C ALA A 9 -10.42 -11.18 -6.91
N GLU A 10 -11.30 -11.34 -5.93
CA GLU A 10 -12.66 -11.87 -6.13
C GLU A 10 -13.52 -10.90 -6.96
N HIS A 11 -13.34 -9.60 -6.79
CA HIS A 11 -14.06 -8.57 -7.56
C HIS A 11 -13.66 -8.56 -9.04
N TYR A 12 -12.38 -8.79 -9.34
CA TYR A 12 -11.83 -8.80 -10.70
C TYR A 12 -11.50 -10.23 -11.16
N ASP A 13 -12.54 -11.00 -11.42
CA ASP A 13 -12.44 -12.42 -11.77
C ASP A 13 -11.61 -12.68 -13.05
N GLY A 14 -10.90 -13.81 -13.07
CA GLY A 14 -10.10 -14.28 -14.20
C GLY A 14 -8.74 -13.60 -14.40
N ILE A 15 -8.33 -12.68 -13.52
CA ILE A 15 -7.02 -11.99 -13.60
C ILE A 15 -6.02 -12.53 -12.58
N VAL A 16 -6.49 -12.91 -11.39
CA VAL A 16 -5.66 -13.37 -10.26
C VAL A 16 -6.14 -14.74 -9.80
N ASP A 17 -5.28 -15.76 -9.88
CA ASP A 17 -5.64 -17.12 -9.49
C ASP A 17 -5.75 -17.32 -7.97
N ALA A 18 -4.92 -16.62 -7.20
CA ALA A 18 -4.87 -16.75 -5.74
C ALA A 18 -4.22 -15.54 -5.06
N VAL A 19 -4.64 -15.27 -3.83
CA VAL A 19 -4.07 -14.25 -2.95
C VAL A 19 -3.75 -14.86 -1.59
N LEU A 20 -2.50 -14.73 -1.15
CA LEU A 20 -2.05 -15.15 0.17
C LEU A 20 -1.65 -13.94 1.01
N THR A 21 -2.00 -13.97 2.29
CA THR A 21 -1.42 -13.06 3.29
C THR A 21 -0.04 -13.55 3.72
N PHE A 22 0.71 -12.71 4.45
CA PHE A 22 2.01 -13.15 4.98
C PHE A 22 1.85 -14.15 6.12
N ASP A 23 0.78 -14.05 6.93
CA ASP A 23 0.41 -15.07 7.92
C ASP A 23 0.21 -16.44 7.27
N GLU A 24 -0.57 -16.49 6.18
CA GLU A 24 -0.86 -17.74 5.46
C GLU A 24 0.40 -18.33 4.83
N LEU A 25 1.22 -17.48 4.20
CA LEU A 25 2.50 -17.89 3.63
C LEU A 25 3.46 -18.43 4.70
N SER A 26 3.54 -17.77 5.84
CA SER A 26 4.40 -18.18 6.96
C SER A 26 3.93 -19.50 7.58
N ALA A 27 2.62 -19.69 7.74
CA ALA A 27 2.05 -20.95 8.19
C ALA A 27 2.38 -22.08 7.20
N TRP A 28 2.30 -21.82 5.90
CA TRP A 28 2.60 -22.80 4.88
C TRP A 28 4.09 -23.18 4.83
N PHE A 29 4.99 -22.21 4.96
CA PHE A 29 6.43 -22.49 5.11
C PHE A 29 6.72 -23.37 6.31
N LYS A 30 6.10 -23.09 7.47
CA LYS A 30 6.24 -23.92 8.67
C LYS A 30 5.75 -25.35 8.44
N GLU A 31 4.60 -25.54 7.79
CA GLU A 31 4.07 -26.87 7.46
C GLU A 31 5.04 -27.66 6.56
N LYS A 32 5.69 -26.99 5.60
CA LYS A 32 6.64 -27.61 4.68
C LYS A 32 8.07 -27.70 5.23
N GLY A 33 8.34 -27.21 6.43
CA GLY A 33 9.68 -27.16 7.00
C GLY A 33 10.65 -26.29 6.18
N ILE A 34 10.13 -25.23 5.55
CA ILE A 34 10.91 -24.29 4.73
C ILE A 34 11.33 -23.11 5.59
N GLU A 35 12.64 -22.83 5.64
CA GLU A 35 13.18 -21.61 6.22
C GLU A 35 13.80 -20.73 5.11
N PRO A 36 13.24 -19.54 4.81
CA PRO A 36 13.82 -18.65 3.82
C PRO A 36 15.22 -18.17 4.21
N GLU A 37 16.16 -18.20 3.26
CA GLU A 37 17.49 -17.64 3.47
C GLU A 37 17.41 -16.13 3.68
N LYS A 38 18.01 -15.64 4.77
CA LYS A 38 18.06 -14.21 5.10
C LYS A 38 19.19 -13.53 4.30
N LYS A 39 19.01 -13.43 3.00
CA LYS A 39 19.97 -12.81 2.08
C LYS A 39 19.43 -11.48 1.57
N ILE A 40 20.14 -10.40 1.86
CA ILE A 40 19.88 -9.10 1.22
C ILE A 40 20.54 -9.14 -0.15
N VAL A 41 19.73 -9.12 -1.19
CA VAL A 41 20.21 -8.91 -2.56
C VAL A 41 20.06 -7.42 -2.85
N PRO A 42 21.16 -6.64 -2.92
CA PRO A 42 21.08 -5.24 -3.31
C PRO A 42 20.44 -5.15 -4.68
N LYS A 43 19.40 -4.33 -4.80
CA LYS A 43 18.80 -3.98 -6.10
C LYS A 43 18.94 -2.48 -6.23
N GLU A 44 19.86 -2.05 -7.10
CA GLU A 44 20.24 -0.63 -7.22
C GLU A 44 19.06 0.25 -7.64
N ASP A 45 18.10 -0.30 -8.40
CA ASP A 45 17.01 0.47 -9.03
C ASP A 45 15.62 0.09 -8.51
N SER A 46 15.34 0.29 -7.22
CA SER A 46 13.97 0.10 -6.77
C SER A 46 13.51 1.13 -5.76
N ARG A 47 13.27 2.36 -6.23
CA ARG A 47 12.37 3.30 -5.51
C ARG A 47 11.04 2.61 -5.18
N ALA A 48 10.57 1.73 -6.06
CA ALA A 48 9.33 0.95 -5.91
C ALA A 48 9.24 0.15 -4.59
N ARG A 49 10.37 -0.20 -3.95
CA ARG A 49 10.34 -0.84 -2.61
C ARG A 49 9.70 0.03 -1.52
N LEU A 50 9.59 1.34 -1.75
CA LEU A 50 8.97 2.30 -0.84
C LEU A 50 7.46 2.35 -0.99
N PHE A 51 6.90 1.81 -2.07
CA PHE A 51 5.47 1.78 -2.36
C PHE A 51 4.58 1.29 -1.18
N PRO A 52 4.94 0.25 -0.41
CA PRO A 52 4.09 -0.22 0.68
C PRO A 52 4.14 0.65 1.94
N THR A 53 4.88 1.76 1.93
CA THR A 53 5.00 2.71 3.07
C THR A 53 4.19 3.97 2.80
N THR A 54 3.76 4.68 3.85
CA THR A 54 3.10 5.97 3.70
C THR A 54 3.97 6.97 2.93
N GLY A 55 3.40 7.57 1.89
CA GLY A 55 4.10 8.44 0.94
C GLY A 55 4.94 7.66 -0.08
N GLY A 56 4.80 6.34 -0.12
CA GLY A 56 5.53 5.44 -0.99
C GLY A 56 5.21 5.66 -2.45
N ILE A 57 3.95 5.98 -2.76
CA ILE A 57 3.51 6.32 -4.11
C ILE A 57 4.14 7.65 -4.51
N LEU A 58 4.07 8.67 -3.65
CA LEU A 58 4.70 9.97 -3.92
C LEU A 58 6.22 9.84 -4.15
N LYS A 59 6.90 9.00 -3.37
CA LYS A 59 8.34 8.73 -3.52
C LYS A 59 8.69 7.95 -4.78
N THR A 60 7.71 7.36 -5.47
CA THR A 60 7.91 6.54 -6.68
C THR A 60 7.31 7.15 -7.94
N MET A 61 6.47 8.17 -7.79
CA MET A 61 5.87 8.97 -8.85
C MET A 61 6.74 10.18 -9.21
N ASP A 62 6.49 10.78 -10.38
CA ASP A 62 6.95 12.13 -10.70
C ASP A 62 6.03 13.18 -10.06
N CYS A 63 6.59 13.97 -9.13
CA CYS A 63 5.91 15.05 -8.43
C CYS A 63 6.43 16.44 -8.86
N SER A 64 6.92 16.56 -10.10
CA SER A 64 7.53 17.80 -10.60
C SER A 64 6.53 18.92 -10.92
N ASN A 65 5.22 18.63 -11.00
CA ASN A 65 4.22 19.63 -11.32
C ASN A 65 3.93 20.53 -10.11
N ILE A 66 4.47 21.75 -10.15
CA ILE A 66 4.35 22.74 -9.07
C ILE A 66 2.92 23.27 -8.86
N ASP A 67 2.01 23.09 -9.82
CA ASP A 67 0.62 23.53 -9.69
C ASP A 67 -0.18 22.63 -8.74
N TYR A 68 0.38 21.48 -8.33
CA TYR A 68 -0.24 20.50 -7.46
C TYR A 68 0.43 20.39 -6.11
N THR A 69 -0.38 20.28 -5.05
CA THR A 69 0.08 19.84 -3.73
C THR A 69 0.01 18.31 -3.65
N TYR A 70 1.10 17.67 -3.23
CA TYR A 70 1.16 16.21 -3.08
C TYR A 70 1.10 15.84 -1.60
N MET A 71 0.11 15.03 -1.22
CA MET A 71 -0.13 14.65 0.18
C MET A 71 -0.23 13.14 0.32
N ALA A 72 0.31 12.61 1.40
CA ALA A 72 0.16 11.22 1.79
C ALA A 72 -0.61 11.15 3.10
N ILE A 73 -1.73 10.42 3.08
CA ILE A 73 -2.68 10.30 4.18
C ILE A 73 -2.88 8.81 4.42
N ASP A 74 -2.77 8.40 5.68
CA ASP A 74 -3.03 7.03 6.09
C ASP A 74 -4.02 6.98 7.26
N GLY A 75 -4.70 5.84 7.41
CA GLY A 75 -5.78 5.67 8.37
C GLY A 75 -7.13 6.15 7.82
N VAL A 76 -8.16 5.33 8.03
CA VAL A 76 -9.53 5.59 7.52
C VAL A 76 -10.09 6.93 8.00
N ASP A 77 -9.91 7.28 9.28
CA ASP A 77 -10.44 8.53 9.83
C ASP A 77 -9.80 9.77 9.19
N ASN A 78 -8.48 9.74 8.97
CA ASN A 78 -7.76 10.82 8.30
C ASN A 78 -8.18 10.91 6.83
N CYS A 79 -8.39 9.77 6.18
CA CYS A 79 -8.91 9.71 4.82
C CYS A 79 -10.28 10.39 4.71
N ILE A 80 -11.20 10.09 5.64
CA ILE A 80 -12.53 10.72 5.70
C ILE A 80 -12.42 12.23 5.95
N ALA A 81 -11.54 12.67 6.86
CA ALA A 81 -11.35 14.08 7.16
C ALA A 81 -10.91 14.87 5.90
N VAL A 82 -9.93 14.34 5.17
CA VAL A 82 -9.42 14.95 3.93
C VAL A 82 -10.49 14.96 2.83
N LEU A 83 -11.28 13.89 2.70
CA LEU A 83 -12.39 13.86 1.74
C LEU A 83 -13.44 14.95 2.04
N ARG A 84 -13.74 15.22 3.31
CA ARG A 84 -14.63 16.32 3.71
C ARG A 84 -14.04 17.70 3.40
N ASP A 85 -12.73 17.86 3.56
CA ASP A 85 -12.03 19.08 3.16
C ASP A 85 -12.13 19.33 1.66
N ILE A 86 -12.01 18.27 0.84
CA ILE A 86 -12.21 18.33 -0.62
C ILE A 86 -13.67 18.69 -0.95
N GLU A 87 -14.64 17.99 -0.36
CA GLU A 87 -16.07 18.23 -0.58
C GLU A 87 -16.47 19.68 -0.28
N SER A 88 -15.90 20.25 0.79
CA SER A 88 -16.14 21.64 1.19
C SER A 88 -15.36 22.69 0.39
N GLY A 89 -14.52 22.28 -0.56
CA GLY A 89 -13.68 23.16 -1.38
C GLY A 89 -12.47 23.77 -0.66
N ARG A 90 -12.11 23.29 0.55
CA ARG A 90 -10.91 23.73 1.29
C ARG A 90 -9.62 23.22 0.66
N ILE A 91 -9.67 22.04 0.05
CA ILE A 91 -8.54 21.42 -0.63
C ILE A 91 -8.85 21.38 -2.12
N HIS A 92 -7.90 21.87 -2.93
CA HIS A 92 -7.99 21.90 -4.38
C HIS A 92 -6.58 21.82 -4.98
N LYS A 93 -6.48 21.43 -6.26
CA LYS A 93 -5.21 21.27 -6.98
C LYS A 93 -4.21 20.39 -6.21
N CYS A 94 -4.60 19.16 -5.92
CA CYS A 94 -3.78 18.24 -5.16
C CYS A 94 -3.84 16.81 -5.73
N PHE A 95 -2.76 16.07 -5.52
CA PHE A 95 -2.73 14.62 -5.60
C PHE A 95 -2.64 14.07 -4.18
N ILE A 96 -3.48 13.10 -3.84
CA ILE A 96 -3.55 12.55 -2.50
C ILE A 96 -3.37 11.03 -2.57
N GLU A 97 -2.25 10.56 -2.04
CA GLU A 97 -2.06 9.15 -1.73
C GLU A 97 -2.85 8.84 -0.44
N MET A 98 -3.82 7.94 -0.53
CA MET A 98 -4.68 7.57 0.60
C MET A 98 -4.56 6.07 0.90
N SER A 99 -4.17 5.73 2.12
CA SER A 99 -4.06 4.35 2.60
C SER A 99 -5.02 4.10 3.76
N ALA A 100 -5.78 3.01 3.73
CA ALA A 100 -6.72 2.68 4.82
C ALA A 100 -6.02 2.33 6.14
N CYS A 101 -4.91 1.57 6.06
CA CYS A 101 -4.12 1.19 7.24
C CYS A 101 -3.14 2.29 7.61
N VAL A 102 -2.98 2.57 8.90
CA VAL A 102 -1.92 3.45 9.43
C VAL A 102 -0.55 2.84 9.10
N GLY A 103 0.36 3.63 8.54
CA GLY A 103 1.65 3.15 8.02
C GLY A 103 1.57 2.54 6.62
N SER A 104 0.42 2.59 5.95
CA SER A 104 0.15 1.93 4.66
C SER A 104 0.28 0.40 4.74
N CYS A 105 0.67 -0.26 3.66
CA CYS A 105 0.66 -1.72 3.53
C CYS A 105 1.57 -2.42 4.55
N ILE A 106 2.68 -1.80 4.96
CA ILE A 106 3.55 -2.35 6.02
C ILE A 106 2.88 -2.37 7.40
N GLY A 107 1.86 -1.54 7.62
CA GLY A 107 1.03 -1.56 8.84
C GLY A 107 -0.26 -2.38 8.66
N GLY A 108 -0.35 -3.17 7.58
CA GLY A 108 -1.51 -4.02 7.32
C GLY A 108 -1.70 -5.10 8.38
N PRO A 109 -2.94 -5.57 8.61
CA PRO A 109 -3.28 -6.42 9.76
C PRO A 109 -2.84 -7.89 9.64
N VAL A 110 -2.34 -8.31 8.47
CA VAL A 110 -2.03 -9.72 8.14
C VAL A 110 -0.61 -9.86 7.59
N MET A 111 0.35 -9.58 8.47
CA MET A 111 1.79 -9.42 8.21
C MET A 111 2.62 -10.61 8.66
#